data_AF-A0A3D4Y9Y6-F1
#
_entry.id   AF-A0A3D4Y9Y6-F1
#
_cell.length_a   1.000
_cell.length_b   1.000
_cell.length_c   1.000
_cell.angle_alpha   90.00
_cell.angle_beta   90.00
_cell.angle_gamma   90.00
#
_symmetry.space_group_name_H-M   'P 1'
#
loop_
_entity.id
_entity.type
_entity.pdbx_description
1 polymer ?
#
loop_
_entity_poly.entity_id
_entity_poly.type
_entity_poly.pdbx_seq_one_letter_code
_entity_poly.pdbx_strand_id
1 'polypeptide(L)' 'MAKIYLVGGAVRDQLLGLPITEKDWVVVGASADELIEKGFRPVGKDFPVFLHPETHEE' A
#
# COMPACT_ATOMS: atom_id res chain seq x y z
N MET A 1 -7.28 -5.56 15.01
CA MET A 1 -7.82 -4.61 14.00
C MET A 1 -6.67 -4.16 13.13
N ALA A 2 -6.74 -4.42 11.83
CA ALA A 2 -5.74 -3.94 10.89
C ALA A 2 -5.81 -2.41 10.78
N LYS A 3 -4.66 -1.75 10.64
CA LYS A 3 -4.54 -0.30 10.41
C LYS A 3 -3.85 -0.09 9.07
N ILE A 4 -4.28 0.92 8.32
CA ILE A 4 -3.75 1.25 7.00
C ILE A 4 -3.15 2.65 7.07
N TYR A 5 -1.91 2.79 6.64
CA TYR A 5 -1.16 4.05 6.68
C TYR A 5 -0.69 4.43 5.30
N LEU A 6 -0.97 5.66 4.87
CA LEU A 6 -0.30 6.25 3.71
C LEU A 6 1.15 6.55 4.11
N VAL A 7 2.10 6.13 3.29
CA VAL A 7 3.53 6.31 3.55
C VAL A 7 4.24 6.90 2.32
N GLY A 8 5.57 7.02 2.40
CA GLY A 8 6.40 7.25 1.23
C GLY A 8 6.23 8.62 0.57
N GLY A 9 6.29 8.62 -0.76
CA GLY A 9 6.31 9.83 -1.58
C GLY A 9 5.06 10.69 -1.40
N ALA A 10 3.89 10.06 -1.32
CA ALA A 10 2.62 10.77 -1.17
C ALA A 10 2.59 11.68 0.06
N VAL A 11 3.09 11.19 1.20
CA VAL A 11 3.14 11.98 2.45
C VAL A 11 4.13 13.13 2.32
N ARG A 12 5.32 12.87 1.77
CA ARG A 12 6.35 13.91 1.55
C ARG A 12 5.81 15.01 0.63
N ASP A 13 5.25 14.63 -0.52
CA ASP A 13 4.84 15.56 -1.56
C ASP A 13 3.64 16.39 -1.08
N GLN A 14 2.72 15.79 -0.32
CA GLN A 14 1.66 16.53 0.36
C GLN A 14 2.21 17.59 1.33
N LEU A 15 3.21 17.25 2.14
CA LEU A 15 3.82 18.20 3.10
C LEU A 15 4.61 19.31 2.41
N LEU A 16 5.17 19.04 1.22
CA LEU A 16 5.88 20.02 0.41
C LEU A 16 4.97 20.82 -0.54
N GLY A 17 3.68 20.50 -0.61
CA GLY A 17 2.74 21.12 -1.55
C GLY A 17 2.99 20.76 -3.02
N LEU A 18 3.61 19.60 -3.27
CA LEU A 18 3.89 19.07 -4.61
C LEU A 18 2.74 18.15 -5.08
N PRO A 19 2.54 17.98 -6.39
CA PRO A 19 1.60 17.00 -6.92
C PRO A 19 1.98 15.57 -6.49
N ILE A 20 0.99 14.78 -6.06
CA ILE A 20 1.17 13.37 -5.71
C ILE A 20 1.04 12.54 -6.98
N THR A 21 2.05 11.72 -7.28
CA THR A 21 2.10 10.86 -8.48
C THR A 21 1.75 9.41 -8.20
N GLU A 22 2.06 8.92 -7.00
CA GLU A 22 1.84 7.55 -6.55
C GLU A 22 1.47 7.54 -5.06
N LYS A 23 0.85 6.45 -4.60
CA LYS A 23 0.53 6.22 -3.19
C LYS A 23 0.92 4.81 -2.81
N ASP A 24 1.67 4.73 -1.72
CA ASP A 24 2.04 3.47 -1.09
C ASP A 24 1.37 3.38 0.27
N TRP A 25 0.88 2.19 0.60
CA TRP A 25 0.16 1.91 1.82
C TRP A 25 0.84 0.81 2.64
N VAL A 26 0.87 0.99 3.97
CA VAL A 26 1.31 -0.06 4.90
C VAL A 26 0.13 -0.53 5.72
N VAL A 27 -0.14 -1.83 5.65
CA VAL A 27 -1.15 -2.50 6.48
C VAL A 27 -0.48 -3.15 7.69
N VAL A 28 -0.80 -2.66 8.89
CA VAL A 28 -0.28 -3.18 10.16
C VAL A 28 -1.35 -4.00 10.88
N GLY A 29 -0.98 -5.19 11.33
CA GLY A 29 -1.90 -6.10 12.03
C GLY A 29 -2.81 -6.90 11.11
N ALA A 30 -2.37 -7.12 9.87
CA ALA A 30 -2.93 -8.09 8.93
C ALA A 30 -1.84 -9.08 8.48
N SER A 31 -2.23 -10.27 8.05
CA SER A 31 -1.35 -11.25 7.41
C SER A 31 -1.39 -11.15 5.88
N ALA A 32 -0.40 -11.74 5.20
CA ALA A 32 -0.38 -11.84 3.74
C ALA A 32 -1.60 -12.62 3.21
N ASP A 33 -1.96 -13.72 3.86
CA ASP A 33 -3.10 -14.55 3.46
C ASP A 33 -4.42 -13.78 3.54
N GLU A 34 -4.61 -12.97 4.58
CA GLU A 34 -5.79 -12.10 4.72
C GLU A 34 -5.89 -11.06 3.60
N LEU A 35 -4.75 -10.58 3.07
CA LEU A 35 -4.74 -9.66 1.93
C LEU A 35 -5.07 -10.40 0.63
N ILE A 36 -4.54 -11.61 0.43
CA ILE A 36 -4.84 -12.45 -0.73
C ILE A 36 -6.33 -12.83 -0.77
N GLU A 37 -6.92 -13.20 0.36
CA GLU A 37 -8.36 -13.49 0.48
C GLU A 37 -9.24 -12.27 0.12
N LYS A 38 -8.72 -11.07 0.36
CA LYS A 38 -9.36 -9.80 -0.02
C LYS A 38 -9.10 -9.40 -1.47
N GLY A 39 -8.37 -10.20 -2.25
CA GLY A 39 -8.11 -9.98 -3.67
C GLY A 39 -6.88 -9.13 -3.97
N PHE A 40 -6.05 -8.82 -2.97
CA PHE A 40 -4.77 -8.15 -3.21
C PHE A 40 -3.81 -9.09 -3.93
N ARG A 41 -3.11 -8.58 -4.94
CA ARG A 41 -2.20 -9.38 -5.77
C ARG A 41 -0.75 -9.19 -5.31
N PRO A 42 -0.04 -10.24 -4.84
CA PRO A 42 1.35 -10.11 -4.44
C PRO A 42 2.25 -9.77 -5.63
N VAL A 43 3.19 -8.86 -5.41
CA VAL A 43 4.24 -8.44 -6.34
C VAL A 43 5.58 -8.36 -5.62
N GLY A 44 6.67 -8.52 -6.36
CA GLY A 44 8.03 -8.58 -5.79
C GLY A 44 8.41 -9.97 -5.25
N LYS A 45 9.62 -10.06 -4.69
CA LYS A 45 10.21 -11.33 -4.21
C LYS A 45 10.72 -11.28 -2.78
N ASP A 46 11.29 -10.14 -2.35
CA ASP A 46 12.02 -10.05 -1.09
C ASP A 46 11.23 -9.38 0.05
N PHE A 47 10.17 -8.63 -0.28
CA PHE A 47 9.26 -7.99 0.67
C PHE A 47 7.81 -8.18 0.21
N PRO A 48 6.86 -8.45 1.13
CA PRO A 48 5.47 -8.64 0.77
C PRO A 48 4.85 -7.30 0.34
N VAL A 49 4.84 -7.07 -0.96
CA VAL A 49 4.13 -5.95 -1.60
C VAL A 49 2.91 -6.50 -2.32
N PHE A 50 1.83 -5.75 -2.33
CA PHE A 50 0.60 -6.17 -2.98
C PHE A 50 -0.02 -5.03 -3.75
N LEU A 51 -0.67 -5.34 -4.87
CA LEU A 51 -1.49 -4.37 -5.60
C LEU A 51 -2.94 -4.44 -5.14
N HIS A 52 -3.54 -3.30 -4.86
CA HIS A 52 -4.97 -3.18 -4.57
C HIS A 52 -5.80 -3.60 -5.80
N PRO A 53 -6.85 -4.43 -5.64
CA PRO A 53 -7.57 -5.04 -6.76
C PRO A 53 -8.25 -4.04 -7.71
N GLU A 54 -8.63 -2.87 -7.20
CA GLU A 54 -9.37 -1.86 -7.98
C GLU A 54 -8.46 -0.72 -8.47
N THR A 55 -7.57 -0.24 -7.61
CA THR A 55 -6.79 0.99 -7.86
C THR A 55 -5.38 0.68 -8.37
N HIS A 56 -4.89 -0.54 -8.16
CA HIS A 56 -3.52 -0.96 -8.46
C HIS A 56 -2.46 -0.13 -7.71
N GLU A 57 -2.84 0.55 -6.63
CA GLU A 57 -1.90 1.17 -5.68
C GLU A 57 -1.17 0.07 -4.88
N GLU A 58 0.06 0.35 -4.44
CA GLU A 58 0.94 -0.55 -3.68
C GLU A 58 0.74 -0.45 -2.17
#